data_AF-A0A9E5V0E4-F1
#
_entry.id   AF-A0A9E5V0E4-F1
#
_cell.length_a   1.000
_cell.length_b   1.000
_cell.length_c   1.000
_cell.angle_alpha   90.00
_cell.angle_beta   90.00
_cell.angle_gamma   90.00
#
_symmetry.space_group_name_H-M   'P 1'
#
loop_
_entity.id
_entity.type
_entity.pdbx_description
1 polymer ?
#
loop_
_entity_poly.entity_id
_entity_poly.type
_entity_poly.pdbx_seq_one_letter_code
_entity_poly.pdbx_strand_id
1 'polypeptide(L)' 'MIDTLKQSYKEQLIKAGVEPQKAVKAAEKVTREELNLIGEIWTDWANAARRVELSSRAVGLAEMTQ' A
#
# COMPACT_ATOMS: atom_id res chain seq x y z
N MET A 1 -2.51 -18.91 10.77
CA MET A 1 -1.63 -18.13 9.86
C MET A 1 -2.42 -17.27 8.90
N ILE A 2 -3.40 -17.83 8.17
CA ILE A 2 -4.23 -17.03 7.23
C ILE A 2 -5.11 -15.98 7.95
N ASP A 3 -5.62 -16.29 9.14
CA ASP A 3 -6.40 -15.34 9.95
C ASP A 3 -5.59 -14.12 10.40
N THR A 4 -4.31 -14.32 10.74
CA THR A 4 -3.39 -13.23 11.09
C THR A 4 -3.15 -12.30 9.89
N LEU A 5 -3.02 -12.86 8.68
CA LEU A 5 -2.88 -12.08 7.45
C LEU A 5 -4.17 -11.32 7.11
N LYS A 6 -5.34 -11.95 7.25
CA LYS A 6 -6.64 -11.28 7.06
C LYS A 6 -6.82 -10.12 8.03
N GLN A 7 -6.45 -10.31 9.29
CA GLN A 7 -6.49 -9.23 10.29
C GLN A 7 -5.56 -8.08 9.93
N SER A 8 -4.32 -8.39 9.54
CA SER A 8 -3.36 -7.36 9.10
C SER A 8 -3.88 -6.60 7.88
N TYR A 9 -4.38 -7.31 6.87
CA TYR A 9 -4.97 -6.71 5.68
C TYR A 9 -6.14 -5.77 6.01
N LYS A 10 -7.07 -6.20 6.88
CA LYS A 10 -8.16 -5.36 7.38
C LYS A 10 -7.65 -4.06 8.01
N GLU A 11 -6.66 -4.16 8.89
CA GLU A 11 -6.10 -2.99 9.59
C GLU A 11 -5.44 -2.02 8.61
N GLN A 12 -4.74 -2.53 7.60
CA GLN A 12 -4.12 -1.69 6.58
C GLN A 12 -5.16 -0.98 5.71
N LEU A 13 -6.26 -1.65 5.34
CA LEU A 13 -7.38 -1.01 4.64
C LEU A 13 -7.95 0.16 5.45
N ILE A 14 -8.16 -0.03 6.75
CA ILE A 14 -8.67 1.03 7.63
C ILE A 14 -7.68 2.20 7.71
N LYS A 15 -6.37 1.92 7.84
CA LYS A 15 -5.31 2.95 7.84
C LYS A 15 -5.26 3.74 6.53
N ALA A 16 -5.55 3.08 5.41
CA ALA A 16 -5.67 3.71 4.11
C ALA A 16 -6.96 4.53 3.92
N GLY A 17 -7.83 4.59 4.93
CA GLY A 17 -9.07 5.37 4.91
C GLY A 17 -10.29 4.61 4.38
N VAL A 18 -10.19 3.29 4.18
CA VAL A 18 -11.34 2.46 3.82
C VAL A 18 -12.29 2.36 5.01
N GLU A 19 -13.59 2.54 4.75
CA GLU A 19 -14.63 2.40 5.76
C GLU A 19 -14.53 1.05 6.50
N PRO A 20 -14.61 1.02 7.86
CA PRO A 20 -14.37 -0.21 8.63
C PRO A 20 -15.22 -1.40 8.22
N GLN A 21 -16.50 -1.18 7.90
CA GLN A 21 -17.39 -2.26 7.46
C GLN A 21 -16.99 -2.85 6.10
N LYS A 22 -16.48 -2.03 5.18
CA LYS A 22 -15.94 -2.49 3.90
C LYS A 22 -14.64 -3.25 4.09
N ALA A 23 -13.77 -2.78 4.99
CA ALA A 23 -12.52 -3.46 5.31
C ALA A 23 -12.74 -4.87 5.91
N VAL A 24 -13.73 -5.01 6.82
CA VAL A 24 -14.12 -6.32 7.38
C VAL A 24 -14.61 -7.26 6.26
N LYS A 25 -15.55 -6.80 5.43
CA LYS A 25 -16.09 -7.63 4.32
C LYS A 25 -15.01 -8.05 3.32
N ALA A 26 -14.06 -7.16 3.03
CA ALA A 26 -12.94 -7.48 2.14
C ALA A 26 -12.02 -8.54 2.76
N ALA A 27 -11.67 -8.41 4.04
CA ALA A 27 -10.81 -9.37 4.73
C ALA A 27 -11.46 -10.76 4.90
N GLU A 28 -12.78 -10.84 5.04
CA GLU A 28 -13.50 -12.11 5.10
C GLU A 28 -13.46 -12.86 3.77
N LYS A 29 -13.65 -12.15 2.66
CA LYS A 29 -13.78 -12.72 1.31
C LYS A 29 -12.45 -13.05 0.63
N VAL A 30 -11.38 -12.36 1.00
CA VAL A 30 -10.09 -12.52 0.33
C VAL A 30 -9.48 -13.90 0.59
N THR A 31 -8.91 -14.48 -0.46
CA THR A 31 -8.15 -15.73 -0.43
C THR A 31 -6.67 -15.48 -0.11
N ARG A 32 -5.91 -16.54 0.15
CA ARG A 32 -4.46 -16.43 0.39
C ARG A 32 -3.70 -15.92 -0.83
N GLU A 33 -4.07 -16.38 -2.01
CA GLU A 33 -3.41 -16.02 -3.26
C GLU A 33 -3.65 -14.54 -3.59
N GLU A 34 -4.90 -14.07 -3.46
CA GLU A 34 -5.23 -12.65 -3.59
C GLU A 34 -4.50 -11.79 -2.55
N LEU A 35 -4.39 -12.25 -1.30
CA LEU A 35 -3.62 -11.53 -0.27
C LEU A 35 -2.14 -11.38 -0.63
N ASN A 36 -1.52 -12.42 -1.20
CA ASN A 36 -0.14 -12.35 -1.65
C ASN A 36 0.00 -11.33 -2.79
N LEU A 37 -0.87 -11.41 -3.79
CA LEU A 37 -0.86 -10.50 -4.94
C LEU A 37 -1.08 -9.04 -4.52
N ILE A 38 -2.00 -8.80 -3.57
CA ILE A 38 -2.23 -7.45 -3.01
C ILE A 38 -0.94 -6.92 -2.34
N GLY A 39 -0.22 -7.78 -1.61
CA GLY A 39 1.05 -7.42 -0.99
C GLY A 39 2.13 -7.02 -2.00
N GLU A 40 2.22 -7.75 -3.11
CA GLU A 40 3.13 -7.41 -4.22
C GLU A 40 2.77 -6.07 -4.85
N ILE A 41 1.49 -5.86 -5.18
CA ILE A 41 1.00 -4.61 -5.79
C ILE A 41 1.27 -3.40 -4.88
N TRP A 42 0.98 -3.50 -3.59
CA TRP A 42 1.25 -2.41 -2.64
C TRP A 42 2.74 -2.10 -2.51
N THR A 43 3.61 -3.13 -2.58
CA THR A 43 5.05 -2.94 -2.57
C THR A 43 5.52 -2.20 -3.82
N ASP A 44 5.01 -2.57 -4.99
CA ASP A 44 5.32 -1.92 -6.26
C ASP A 44 4.88 -0.45 -6.28
N TRP A 45 3.69 -0.16 -5.77
CA TRP A 45 3.20 1.22 -5.65
C TRP A 45 4.04 2.05 -4.67
N ALA A 46 4.43 1.49 -3.52
CA ALA A 46 5.32 2.17 -2.58
C ALA A 46 6.68 2.51 -3.23
N ASN A 47 7.22 1.59 -4.02
CA ASN A 47 8.45 1.81 -4.78
C ASN A 47 8.28 2.87 -5.87
N ALA A 48 7.15 2.86 -6.59
CA ALA A 48 6.84 3.89 -7.59
C ALA A 48 6.73 5.28 -6.94
N ALA A 49 6.00 5.41 -5.83
CA ALA A 49 5.87 6.67 -5.09
C ALA A 49 7.22 7.20 -4.63
N ARG A 50 8.09 6.34 -4.08
CA ARG A 50 9.46 6.71 -3.68
C ARG A 50 10.28 7.23 -4.87
N ARG A 51 10.20 6.57 -6.03
CA ARG A 51 10.89 7.02 -7.25
C ARG A 51 10.44 8.40 -7.70
N VAL A 52 9.13 8.67 -7.64
CA VAL A 52 8.57 9.99 -7.97
C VAL A 52 9.10 11.05 -6.99
N GLU A 53 9.07 10.79 -5.69
CA GLU A 53 9.59 11.73 -4.68
C GLU A 53 11.07 12.06 -4.88
N LEU A 54 11.90 11.03 -5.10
CA LEU A 54 13.34 11.22 -5.34
C LEU A 54 13.60 12.05 -6.61
N SER A 55 12.81 11.82 -7.67
CA SER A 55 12.93 12.57 -8.92
C SER A 55 12.56 14.04 -8.71
N SER A 56 11.46 14.33 -8.01
CA SER A 56 11.04 15.71 -7.69
C SER A 56 12.08 16.44 -6.83
N ARG A 57 12.72 15.74 -5.89
CA ARG A 57 13.79 16.31 -5.04
C ARG A 57 15.07 16.61 -5.82
N ALA A 58 15.44 15.77 -6.78
CA ALA A 58 16.61 15.99 -7.62
C ALA A 58 16.45 17.22 -8.53
N VAL A 59 15.25 17.45 -9.07
CA VAL A 59 14.93 18.63 -9.87
C VAL A 59 15.03 19.91 -9.03
N GLY A 60 14.43 19.93 -7.83
CA GLY A 60 14.49 21.11 -6.96
C GLY A 60 15.91 21.48 -6.48
N LEU A 61 16.80 20.50 -6.32
CA LEU A 61 18.21 20.77 -5.99
C LEU A 61 18.99 21.35 -7.18
N ALA A 62 18.71 20.92 -8.41
CA ALA A 62 19.35 21.47 -9.60
C ALA A 62 18.99 22.95 -9.81
N GLU A 63 17.72 23.31 -9.60
CA GLU A 63 17.22 24.69 -9.74
C GLU A 63 17.79 25.66 -8.69
N MET A 64 18.21 25.17 -7.51
CA MET A 64 18.82 26.00 -6.46
C MET A 64 20.32 26.26 -6.66
N THR A 65 20.95 25.64 -7.66
CA THR A 65 22.40 25.74 -7.91
C THR A 65 22.79 26.51 -9.18
N GLN A 66 21.81 27.10 -9.87
CA GLN A 66 21.99 28.08 -10.96
C GLN A 66 21.82 29.51 -10.46
#